data_AF-T1G550-F1
#
_entry.id   AF-T1G550-F1
#
_cell.length_a   1.000
_cell.length_b   1.000
_cell.length_c   1.000
_cell.angle_alpha   90.00
_cell.angle_beta   90.00
_cell.angle_gamma   90.00
#
_symmetry.space_group_name_H-M   'P 1'
#
loop_
_entity.id
_entity.type
_entity.pdbx_description
1 polymer ?
#
loop_
_entity_poly.entity_id
_entity_poly.type
_entity_poly.pdbx_seq_one_letter_code
_entity_poly.pdbx_strand_id
1 'polypeptide(L)' 'MSAIEKPVLRGFLKQRTIKHAVLLAGLAILTTSSVKIFVGEARKKRFEQFYKTYDQDKDYVRMREAGVFRSVPPKGNNEL' A
#
# COMPACT_ATOMS: atom_id res chain seq x y z
N MET A 1 18.83 46.62 -31.87
CA MET A 1 19.36 45.55 -31.01
C MET A 1 18.78 45.76 -29.62
N SER A 2 18.00 44.80 -29.10
CA SER A 2 17.44 44.90 -27.76
C SER A 2 18.54 44.77 -26.72
N ALA A 3 18.61 45.70 -25.76
CA ALA A 3 19.58 45.67 -24.68
C ALA A 3 19.16 44.63 -23.64
N ILE A 4 20.09 43.74 -23.25
CA ILE A 4 19.85 42.73 -22.22
C ILE A 4 19.84 43.42 -20.85
N GLU A 5 18.75 43.24 -20.10
CA GLU A 5 18.63 43.73 -18.73
C GLU A 5 19.63 43.01 -17.80
N LYS A 6 20.12 43.73 -16.79
CA LYS A 6 21.19 43.23 -15.92
C LYS A 6 20.66 42.06 -15.07
N PRO A 7 21.27 40.85 -15.18
CA PRO A 7 20.84 39.71 -14.40
C PRO A 7 21.19 39.88 -12.92
N VAL A 8 20.48 39.15 -12.06
CA VAL A 8 20.86 39.00 -10.65
C VAL A 8 22.25 38.33 -10.59
N LEU A 9 23.17 38.81 -9.76
CA LEU A 9 24.54 38.26 -9.67
C LEU A 9 24.91 37.67 -8.30
N ARG A 10 23.99 37.74 -7.31
CA ARG A 10 24.25 37.32 -5.92
C ARG A 10 23.05 36.58 -5.34
N GLY A 11 23.29 35.69 -4.37
CA GLY A 11 22.22 35.02 -3.62
C GLY A 11 21.57 33.82 -4.32
N PHE A 12 22.11 33.36 -5.45
CA PHE A 12 21.58 32.21 -6.20
C PHE A 12 21.46 30.93 -5.36
N LEU A 13 22.44 30.66 -4.49
CA LEU A 13 22.42 29.49 -3.63
C LEU A 13 21.22 29.50 -2.68
N LYS A 14 20.95 30.64 -2.02
CA LYS A 14 19.81 30.80 -1.12
C LYS A 14 18.49 30.62 -1.87
N GLN A 15 18.34 31.28 -3.02
CA GLN A 15 17.12 31.16 -3.84
C GLN A 15 16.88 29.71 -4.31
N ARG A 16 17.93 29.02 -4.75
CA ARG A 16 17.84 27.63 -5.21
C ARG A 16 17.52 26.68 -4.05
N THR A 17 18.15 26.87 -2.90
CA THR A 17 17.94 26.01 -1.73
C THR A 17 16.52 26.12 -1.19
N ILE A 18 15.97 27.34 -1.07
CA ILE A 18 14.60 27.52 -0.58
C ILE A 18 13.58 26.90 -1.55
N LYS A 19 13.77 27.08 -2.87
CA LYS A 19 12.90 26.46 -3.88
C LYS A 19 12.88 24.94 -3.77
N HIS A 20 14.06 24.32 -3.67
CA HIS A 20 14.17 22.87 -3.52
C HIS A 20 13.63 22.39 -2.18
N ALA A 21 13.84 23.12 -1.09
CA ALA A 21 13.30 22.75 0.22
C ALA A 21 11.77 22.66 0.21
N VAL A 22 11.08 23.64 -0.38
CA VAL A 22 9.61 23.61 -0.49
C VAL A 22 9.14 22.48 -1.40
N LEU A 23 9.82 22.29 -2.55
CA LEU A 23 9.48 21.23 -3.50
C LEU A 23 9.64 19.84 -2.87
N LEU A 24 10.76 19.60 -2.18
CA LEU A 24 11.04 18.33 -1.51
C LEU A 24 10.09 18.08 -0.34
N ALA A 25 9.75 19.10 0.43
CA ALA A 25 8.75 18.97 1.50
C ALA A 25 7.38 18.57 0.94
N GLY A 26 6.96 19.17 -0.17
CA GLY A 26 5.74 18.78 -0.87
C GLY A 26 5.77 17.32 -1.36
N LEU A 27 6.87 16.92 -2.01
CA LEU A 27 7.04 15.54 -2.50
C LEU A 27 7.06 14.50 -1.37
N ALA A 28 7.66 14.82 -0.22
CA ALA A 28 7.69 13.94 0.93
C ALA A 28 6.30 13.67 1.49
N ILE A 29 5.47 14.72 1.62
CA ILE A 29 4.08 14.60 2.10
C ILE A 29 3.26 13.78 1.11
N LEU A 30 3.39 14.07 -0.20
CA LEU A 30 2.67 13.34 -1.24
C LEU A 30 3.02 11.86 -1.22
N THR A 31 4.30 11.53 -1.24
CA THR A 31 4.78 10.13 -1.26
C THR A 31 4.30 9.37 -0.03
N THR A 32 4.41 9.98 1.16
CA THR A 32 3.95 9.35 2.42
C THR A 32 2.44 9.09 2.40
N SER A 33 1.66 10.07 1.94
CA SER A 33 0.20 9.97 1.83
C SER A 33 -0.21 8.88 0.84
N SER A 34 0.46 8.82 -0.32
CA SER A 34 0.24 7.77 -1.31
C SER A 34 0.50 6.38 -0.72
N VAL A 35 1.63 6.17 -0.04
CA VAL A 35 1.93 4.86 0.56
C VAL A 35 0.89 4.48 1.61
N LYS A 36 0.45 5.42 2.45
CA LYS A 36 -0.58 5.16 3.46
C LYS A 36 -1.90 4.67 2.84
N ILE A 37 -2.37 5.34 1.80
CA ILE A 37 -3.65 5.03 1.15
C ILE A 37 -3.54 3.75 0.31
N PHE A 38 -2.56 3.69 -0.59
CA PHE A 38 -2.46 2.60 -1.56
C PHE A 38 -1.97 1.28 -0.95
N VAL A 39 -1.18 1.32 0.12
CA VAL A 39 -0.64 0.11 0.74
C VAL A 39 -1.34 -0.16 2.07
N GLY A 40 -1.30 0.81 2.99
CA GLY A 40 -1.81 0.63 4.35
C GLY A 40 -3.32 0.40 4.39
N GLU A 41 -4.08 1.35 3.86
CA GLU A 41 -5.55 1.31 3.89
C GLU A 41 -6.11 0.24 2.94
N ALA A 42 -5.50 0.06 1.76
CA ALA A 42 -5.87 -1.02 0.85
C ALA A 42 -5.74 -2.40 1.52
N ARG A 43 -4.67 -2.64 2.29
CA ARG A 43 -4.50 -3.90 3.03
C ARG A 43 -5.59 -4.06 4.07
N LYS A 44 -5.83 -3.05 4.91
CA LYS A 44 -6.89 -3.09 5.94
C LYS A 44 -8.26 -3.38 5.34
N LYS A 45 -8.61 -2.68 4.25
CA LYS A 45 -9.87 -2.88 3.52
C LYS A 45 -10.02 -4.30 3.00
N ARG A 46 -8.96 -4.92 2.48
CA ARG A 46 -8.99 -6.32 2.03
C ARG A 46 -9.27 -7.30 3.18
N PHE A 47 -8.63 -7.11 4.33
CA PHE A 47 -8.90 -7.93 5.51
C PHE A 47 -10.36 -7.77 5.98
N GLU A 48 -10.86 -6.53 6.07
CA GLU A 48 -12.26 -6.28 6.42
C GLU A 48 -13.24 -6.91 5.42
N GLN A 49 -12.97 -6.79 4.12
CA GLN A 49 -13.81 -7.39 3.08
C GLN A 49 -13.82 -8.91 3.16
N PHE A 50 -12.69 -9.54 3.46
CA PHE A 50 -12.61 -10.98 3.65
C PHE A 50 -13.54 -11.41 4.80
N TYR A 51 -13.38 -10.83 5.99
CA TYR A 51 -14.17 -11.21 7.17
C TYR A 51 -15.66 -10.85 7.09
N LYS A 52 -16.06 -9.89 6.23
CA LYS A 52 -17.48 -9.56 6.02
C LYS A 52 -18.28 -10.70 5.37
N THR A 53 -17.63 -11.55 4.57
CA THR A 53 -18.30 -12.62 3.81
C THR A 53 -17.72 -14.00 4.12
N TYR A 54 -16.80 -14.07 5.09
CA TYR A 54 -16.14 -15.31 5.45
C TYR A 54 -17.03 -16.17 6.34
N ASP A 55 -17.36 -17.37 5.86
CA ASP A 55 -18.06 -18.42 6.60
C ASP A 55 -17.05 -19.52 6.95
N GLN A 56 -16.80 -19.68 8.25
CA GLN A 56 -15.79 -20.58 8.78
C GLN A 56 -16.14 -22.06 8.54
N ASP A 57 -17.41 -22.42 8.65
CA ASP A 57 -17.86 -23.80 8.52
C ASP A 57 -17.75 -24.28 7.07
N LYS A 58 -18.09 -23.40 6.12
CA LYS A 58 -17.97 -23.69 4.69
C LYS A 58 -16.51 -23.88 4.27
N ASP A 59 -15.60 -23.03 4.75
CA ASP A 59 -14.18 -23.16 4.43
C ASP A 59 -13.56 -24.40 5.11
N TYR A 60 -13.99 -24.73 6.32
CA TYR A 60 -13.61 -25.97 7.00
C TYR A 60 -14.04 -27.21 6.23
N VAL A 61 -15.30 -27.27 5.76
CA VAL A 61 -15.77 -28.41 4.94
C VAL A 61 -14.93 -28.55 3.67
N ARG A 62 -14.64 -27.43 2.98
CA ARG A 62 -13.77 -27.41 1.81
C ARG A 62 -12.36 -27.96 2.12
N MET A 63 -11.76 -27.53 3.23
CA MET A 63 -10.42 -27.99 3.63
C MET A 63 -10.40 -29.45 4.08
N ARG A 64 -11.47 -29.90 4.75
CA ARG A 64 -11.63 -31.29 5.17
C ARG A 64 -11.77 -32.21 3.96
N GLU A 65 -12.60 -31.84 2.99
CA GLU A 65 -12.75 -32.61 1.75
C GLU A 65 -11.48 -32.63 0.92
N ALA A 66 -10.69 -31.56 0.95
CA ALA A 66 -9.36 -31.51 0.34
C ALA A 66 -8.29 -32.37 1.07
N GLY A 67 -8.62 -32.98 2.21
CA GLY A 67 -7.70 -33.86 2.95
C GLY A 67 -6.52 -33.13 3.60
N VAL A 68 -6.64 -31.82 3.84
CA VAL A 68 -5.56 -31.00 4.44
C VAL A 68 -5.38 -31.33 5.92
N PHE A 69 -6.44 -31.75 6.61
CA PHE A 69 -6.40 -32.06 8.02
C PHE A 69 -5.89 -33.48 8.27
N ARG A 70 -4.84 -33.60 9.09
CA ARG A 70 -4.36 -34.90 9.59
C ARG A 70 -5.27 -35.48 10.68
N SER A 71 -6.01 -34.62 11.39
CA SER A 71 -6.88 -35.00 12.51
C SER A 71 -8.30 -35.39 12.08
N VAL A 72 -8.74 -34.99 10.89
CA VAL A 72 -10.11 -35.24 10.40
C VAL A 72 -10.05 -35.82 8.99
N PRO A 73 -10.51 -37.05 8.78
CA PRO A 73 -10.50 -37.65 7.45
C PRO A 73 -11.49 -36.93 6.50
N PRO A 74 -11.17 -36.87 5.19
CA PRO A 74 -12.08 -36.37 4.18
C PRO A 74 -13.35 -37.24 4.13
N LYS A 75 -14.50 -36.60 3.87
CA LYS A 75 -15.80 -37.28 3.87
C LYS A 75 -15.86 -38.22 2.65
N GLY A 76 -15.56 -39.50 2.88
CA GLY A 76 -15.46 -40.53 1.83
C GLY A 76 -14.36 -41.57 2.07
N ASN A 77 -13.37 -41.26 2.91
CA ASN A 77 -12.29 -42.19 3.26
C ASN A 77 -12.53 -42.70 4.69
N ASN A 78 -13.53 -43.57 4.85
CA ASN A 78 -13.68 -44.36 6.06
C ASN A 78 -12.66 -45.52 5.99
N GLU A 79 -11.40 -45.23 6.27
CA GLU A 79 -10.41 -46.26 6.61
C GLU A 79 -9.98 -46.07 8.07
N LEU A 80 -10.93 -46.36 8.96
CA LEU A 80 -10.77 -47.24 10.11
C LEU A 80 -12.02 -48.14 10.18
#